data_AF-A0A829C3I5-F1
#
_entry.id   AF-A0A829C3I5-F1
#
_cell.length_a   1.000
_cell.length_b   1.000
_cell.length_c   1.000
_cell.angle_alpha   90.00
_cell.angle_beta   90.00
_cell.angle_gamma   90.00
#
_symmetry.space_group_name_H-M   'P 1'
#
loop_
_entity.id
_entity.type
_entity.pdbx_description
1 polymer ?
#
loop_
_entity_poly.entity_id
_entity_poly.type
_entity_poly.pdbx_seq_one_letter_code
_entity_poly.pdbx_strand_id
1 'polypeptide(L)'
;MAHGSTTHEVLAVVFQVRGVGMSRGAAKPQLNVLLWQRAKEPQRGAWSLPGGRLRNDEDMTSSVRRQLAEKVDLRELAHLEQLAVFSDPHRLPGIRMIASTYLGVVPSPATPELPADTRWHPVSSLPPMAFDHGPMVTHARTRLIAKMSYTNIGFALAPKEFALSTLRDIYGAALGYQVDATNLQRVLARRRVITQTGTIAQSGRSGGRPAALYRFTDSQLRVTDEFAALRPPGQL
;
A
#
# COMPACT_ATOMS: atom_id res chain seq x y z
N MET A 1 -13.62 -32.16 23.80
CA MET A 1 -13.54 -30.81 23.20
C MET A 1 -14.22 -30.88 21.85
N ALA A 2 -15.18 -29.98 21.55
CA ALA A 2 -15.87 -30.02 20.27
C ALA A 2 -14.97 -29.42 19.17
N HIS A 3 -14.43 -30.27 18.30
CA HIS A 3 -13.71 -29.83 17.10
C HIS A 3 -14.75 -29.51 16.02
N GLY A 4 -15.01 -28.22 15.80
CA GLY A 4 -15.91 -27.74 14.74
C GLY A 4 -15.17 -27.44 13.44
N SER A 5 -15.90 -27.33 12.34
CA SER A 5 -15.33 -26.89 11.06
C SER A 5 -14.84 -25.44 11.14
N THR A 6 -13.60 -25.20 10.73
CA THR A 6 -13.01 -23.85 10.61
C THR A 6 -12.94 -23.47 9.14
N THR A 7 -13.51 -22.32 8.79
CA THR A 7 -13.40 -21.76 7.45
C THR A 7 -12.15 -20.87 7.35
N HIS A 8 -11.54 -20.81 6.16
CA HIS A 8 -10.43 -19.91 5.88
C HIS A 8 -10.82 -18.91 4.80
N GLU A 9 -10.58 -17.64 5.05
CA GLU A 9 -10.63 -16.58 4.04
C GLU A 9 -9.26 -15.94 3.81
N VAL A 10 -9.12 -15.36 2.63
CA VAL A 10 -7.94 -14.59 2.24
C VAL A 10 -8.37 -13.17 1.94
N LEU A 11 -7.72 -12.20 2.59
CA LEU A 11 -8.03 -10.77 2.48
C LEU A 11 -6.77 -10.00 2.05
N ALA A 12 -6.94 -8.94 1.28
CA ALA A 12 -5.85 -8.08 0.84
C ALA A 12 -6.04 -6.65 1.34
N VAL A 13 -5.01 -6.11 1.99
CA VAL A 13 -4.88 -4.66 2.22
C VAL A 13 -4.04 -4.11 1.08
N VAL A 14 -4.68 -3.43 0.13
CA VAL A 14 -3.99 -2.82 -1.01
C VAL A 14 -3.85 -1.33 -0.78
N PHE A 15 -2.61 -0.84 -0.77
CA PHE A 15 -2.30 0.58 -0.63
C PHE A 15 -1.90 1.24 -1.95
N GLN A 16 -2.19 2.53 -2.03
CA GLN A 16 -1.65 3.43 -3.04
C GLN A 16 -1.49 4.83 -2.46
N VAL A 17 -0.43 5.56 -2.82
CA VAL A 17 -0.39 7.00 -2.58
C VAL A 17 -1.15 7.72 -3.70
N ARG A 18 -2.14 8.53 -3.34
CA ARG A 18 -2.96 9.29 -4.30
C ARG A 18 -2.76 10.79 -4.11
N GLY A 19 -3.02 11.58 -5.16
CA GLY A 19 -2.84 13.04 -5.16
C GLY A 19 -1.44 13.52 -5.55
N VAL A 20 -0.55 12.61 -5.96
CA VAL A 20 0.84 12.94 -6.37
C VAL A 20 0.83 13.73 -7.68
N GLY A 21 1.57 14.84 -7.74
CA GLY A 21 1.74 15.63 -8.97
C GLY A 21 0.54 16.49 -9.37
N MET A 22 -0.52 16.57 -8.55
CA MET A 22 -1.64 17.48 -8.78
C MET A 22 -1.22 18.95 -8.55
N SER A 23 -1.88 19.88 -9.24
CA SER A 23 -1.57 21.33 -9.21
C SER A 23 -1.69 21.94 -7.81
N ARG A 24 -1.00 23.06 -7.58
CA ARG A 24 -1.17 23.88 -6.36
C ARG A 24 -2.66 24.18 -6.13
N GLY A 25 -3.20 23.74 -4.99
CA GLY A 25 -4.62 23.84 -4.62
C GLY A 25 -5.36 22.49 -4.54
N ALA A 26 -4.80 21.42 -5.11
CA ALA A 26 -5.33 20.07 -4.95
C ALA A 26 -5.04 19.49 -3.55
N ALA A 27 -5.81 18.46 -3.18
CA ALA A 27 -5.60 17.73 -1.92
C ALA A 27 -4.16 17.21 -1.82
N LYS A 28 -3.56 17.32 -0.63
CA LYS A 28 -2.20 16.82 -0.37
C LYS A 28 -2.12 15.31 -0.66
N PRO A 29 -0.96 14.81 -1.13
CA PRO A 29 -0.75 13.38 -1.30
C PRO A 29 -1.04 12.60 -0.02
N GLN A 30 -1.77 11.49 -0.14
CA GLN A 30 -2.21 10.66 0.99
C GLN A 30 -2.09 9.18 0.68
N LEU A 31 -1.71 8.38 1.68
CA LEU A 31 -1.82 6.93 1.62
C LEU A 31 -3.30 6.54 1.67
N ASN A 32 -3.75 5.83 0.65
CA ASN A 32 -5.11 5.33 0.52
C ASN A 32 -5.11 3.80 0.54
N VAL A 33 -6.20 3.21 1.02
CA VAL A 33 -6.48 1.77 0.97
C VAL A 33 -7.67 1.51 0.06
N LEU A 34 -7.60 0.44 -0.72
CA LEU A 34 -8.71 0.00 -1.56
C LEU A 34 -9.72 -0.76 -0.70
N LEU A 35 -10.97 -0.30 -0.70
CA LEU A 35 -12.06 -0.93 0.04
C LEU A 35 -13.24 -1.24 -0.88
N TRP A 36 -14.01 -2.24 -0.49
CA TRP A 36 -15.23 -2.69 -1.15
C TRP A 36 -16.43 -2.64 -0.21
N GLN A 37 -17.54 -2.09 -0.67
CA GLN A 37 -18.81 -2.11 0.04
C GLN A 37 -19.49 -3.48 0.01
N ARG A 38 -19.73 -4.07 1.18
CA ARG A 38 -20.34 -5.40 1.29
C ARG A 38 -21.77 -5.44 0.75
N ALA A 39 -22.05 -6.38 -0.15
CA ALA A 39 -23.39 -6.65 -0.65
C ALA A 39 -24.21 -7.66 0.19
N LYS A 40 -23.58 -8.33 1.18
CA LYS A 40 -24.18 -9.44 1.93
C LYS A 40 -24.20 -9.17 3.44
N GLU A 41 -25.21 -9.75 4.11
CA GLU A 41 -25.24 -9.82 5.57
C GLU A 41 -24.21 -10.83 6.11
N PRO A 42 -23.74 -10.66 7.35
CA PRO A 42 -23.99 -9.51 8.24
C PRO A 42 -23.21 -8.26 7.79
N GLN A 43 -23.65 -7.09 8.27
CA GLN A 43 -23.05 -5.78 7.99
C GLN A 43 -23.06 -5.40 6.51
N ARG A 44 -24.20 -5.64 5.83
CA ARG A 44 -24.40 -5.14 4.46
C ARG A 44 -24.22 -3.62 4.43
N GLY A 45 -23.53 -3.12 3.40
CA GLY A 45 -23.23 -1.69 3.24
C GLY A 45 -21.98 -1.19 3.97
N ALA A 46 -21.38 -1.99 4.85
CA ALA A 46 -20.09 -1.66 5.47
C ALA A 46 -18.92 -1.81 4.49
N TRP A 47 -17.84 -1.05 4.70
CA TRP A 47 -16.63 -1.13 3.88
C TRP A 47 -15.72 -2.26 4.35
N SER A 48 -15.16 -3.02 3.43
CA SER A 48 -14.39 -4.23 3.71
C SER A 48 -13.16 -4.33 2.83
N LEU A 49 -12.18 -5.13 3.27
CA LEU A 49 -11.03 -5.46 2.45
C LEU A 49 -11.45 -6.37 1.29
N PRO A 50 -10.87 -6.21 0.09
CA PRO A 50 -11.05 -7.17 -0.98
C PRO A 50 -10.55 -8.54 -0.55
N GLY A 51 -11.34 -9.57 -0.83
CA GLY A 51 -11.00 -10.94 -0.46
C GLY A 51 -12.20 -11.87 -0.51
N GLY A 52 -12.01 -13.08 0.00
CA GLY A 52 -13.06 -14.09 0.09
C GLY A 52 -12.52 -15.44 0.54
N ARG A 53 -13.39 -16.47 0.51
CA ARG A 53 -13.03 -17.82 0.97
C ARG A 53 -11.91 -18.42 0.12
N LEU A 54 -11.01 -19.13 0.81
CA LEU A 54 -10.03 -20.02 0.21
C LEU A 54 -10.76 -21.25 -0.35
N ARG A 55 -10.49 -21.61 -1.61
CA ARG A 55 -11.02 -22.84 -2.22
C ARG A 55 -10.16 -24.05 -1.86
N ASN A 56 -10.69 -25.25 -2.07
CA ASN A 56 -10.00 -26.49 -1.74
C ASN A 56 -8.90 -26.88 -2.76
N ASP A 57 -8.86 -26.20 -3.90
CA ASP A 57 -7.99 -26.49 -5.05
C ASP A 57 -6.96 -25.37 -5.32
N GLU A 58 -6.78 -24.43 -4.39
CA GLU A 58 -5.85 -23.30 -4.53
C GLU A 58 -5.05 -23.06 -3.25
N ASP A 59 -3.84 -22.50 -3.38
CA ASP A 59 -3.10 -21.96 -2.23
C ASP A 59 -3.52 -20.51 -1.91
N MET A 60 -3.06 -19.99 -0.77
CA MET A 60 -3.44 -18.63 -0.31
C MET A 60 -2.97 -17.53 -1.28
N THR A 61 -1.80 -17.71 -1.91
CA THR A 61 -1.24 -16.73 -2.84
C THR A 61 -2.04 -16.68 -4.14
N SER A 62 -2.48 -17.83 -4.63
CA SER A 62 -3.37 -17.98 -5.79
C SER A 62 -4.75 -17.42 -5.47
N SER A 63 -5.26 -17.70 -4.27
CA SER A 63 -6.53 -17.17 -3.78
C SER A 63 -6.54 -15.65 -3.73
N VAL A 64 -5.55 -15.00 -3.10
CA VAL A 64 -5.51 -13.53 -3.05
C VAL A 64 -5.40 -12.91 -4.45
N ARG A 65 -4.61 -13.51 -5.35
CA ARG A 65 -4.48 -13.03 -6.74
C ARG A 65 -5.80 -13.12 -7.48
N ARG A 66 -6.51 -14.24 -7.37
CA ARG A 66 -7.85 -14.41 -7.94
C ARG A 66 -8.84 -13.39 -7.38
N GLN A 67 -8.87 -13.22 -6.05
CA GLN A 67 -9.77 -12.27 -5.38
C GLN A 67 -9.50 -10.81 -5.77
N LEU A 68 -8.23 -10.47 -6.02
CA LEU A 68 -7.81 -9.16 -6.50
C LEU A 68 -8.07 -8.97 -7.99
N ALA A 69 -7.91 -9.99 -8.84
CA ALA A 69 -8.14 -9.90 -10.28
C ALA A 69 -9.58 -9.51 -10.65
N GLU A 70 -10.54 -9.82 -9.78
CA GLU A 70 -11.94 -9.39 -9.93
C GLU A 70 -12.13 -7.87 -9.70
N LYS A 71 -11.16 -7.19 -9.08
CA LYS A 71 -11.36 -5.85 -8.47
C LYS A 71 -10.28 -4.83 -8.79
N VAL A 72 -9.09 -5.32 -9.13
CA VAL A 72 -7.88 -4.54 -9.45
C VAL A 72 -7.20 -5.23 -10.61
N ASP A 73 -6.78 -4.46 -11.60
CA ASP A 73 -5.89 -4.98 -12.61
C ASP A 73 -4.56 -5.41 -11.96
N LEU A 74 -4.33 -6.72 -11.91
CA LEU A 74 -3.13 -7.29 -11.28
C LEU A 74 -1.83 -6.80 -11.93
N ARG A 75 -1.87 -6.29 -13.16
CA ARG A 75 -0.70 -5.69 -13.84
C ARG A 75 -0.21 -4.41 -13.13
N GLU A 76 -1.09 -3.74 -12.41
CA GLU A 76 -0.77 -2.53 -11.64
C GLU A 76 -0.26 -2.85 -10.22
N LEU A 77 -0.25 -4.12 -9.80
CA LEU A 77 0.23 -4.51 -8.48
C LEU A 77 1.76 -4.67 -8.49
N ALA A 78 2.48 -3.68 -7.95
CA ALA A 78 3.94 -3.68 -7.92
C ALA A 78 4.54 -4.51 -6.77
N HIS A 79 3.77 -4.77 -5.71
CA HIS A 79 4.19 -5.61 -4.60
C HIS A 79 3.01 -6.36 -3.99
N LEU A 80 3.24 -7.62 -3.59
CA LEU A 80 2.28 -8.44 -2.86
C LEU A 80 3.01 -9.39 -1.92
N GLU A 81 2.70 -9.34 -0.63
CA GLU A 81 3.30 -10.22 0.37
C GLU A 81 2.28 -10.66 1.43
N GLN A 82 2.52 -11.81 2.06
CA GLN A 82 1.73 -12.23 3.20
C GLN A 82 2.01 -11.31 4.41
N LEU A 83 0.95 -10.86 5.07
CA LEU A 83 1.01 -9.90 6.15
C LEU A 83 0.93 -10.58 7.52
N ALA A 84 -0.22 -11.17 7.85
CA ALA A 84 -0.52 -11.79 9.13
C ALA A 84 -1.74 -12.73 9.02
N VAL A 85 -1.92 -13.57 10.04
CA VAL A 85 -3.11 -14.42 10.21
C VAL A 85 -3.94 -13.88 11.37
N PHE A 86 -5.24 -13.69 11.14
CA PHE A 86 -6.22 -13.26 12.14
C PHE A 86 -7.13 -14.44 12.45
N SER A 87 -7.08 -14.90 13.70
CA SER A 87 -7.70 -16.16 14.11
C SER A 87 -8.55 -16.05 15.37
N ASP A 88 -8.91 -14.84 15.79
CA ASP A 88 -9.81 -14.63 16.93
C ASP A 88 -11.12 -15.43 16.72
N PRO A 89 -11.56 -16.27 17.67
CA PRO A 89 -12.76 -17.10 17.51
C PRO A 89 -14.05 -16.33 17.22
N HIS A 90 -14.13 -15.06 17.63
CA HIS A 90 -15.31 -14.20 17.57
C HIS A 90 -15.16 -13.07 16.54
N ARG A 91 -14.13 -13.12 15.69
CA ARG A 91 -13.91 -12.08 14.65
C ARG A 91 -15.09 -11.92 13.70
N LEU A 92 -15.78 -13.02 13.40
CA LEU A 92 -17.02 -13.04 12.64
C LEU A 92 -18.11 -13.73 13.46
N PRO A 93 -19.37 -13.26 13.38
CA PRO A 93 -20.50 -14.00 13.94
C PRO A 93 -20.73 -15.30 13.16
N GLY A 94 -21.11 -16.37 13.87
CA GLY A 94 -21.46 -17.65 13.26
C GLY A 94 -20.29 -18.63 13.18
N ILE A 95 -19.85 -18.97 11.96
CA ILE A 95 -18.86 -20.03 11.75
C ILE A 95 -17.46 -19.53 12.11
N ARG A 96 -16.68 -20.37 12.83
CA ARG A 96 -15.28 -20.09 13.12
C ARG A 96 -14.52 -19.83 11.81
N MET A 97 -13.97 -18.62 11.67
CA MET A 97 -13.22 -18.22 10.49
C MET A 97 -11.82 -17.72 10.86
N ILE A 98 -10.82 -18.16 10.10
CA ILE A 98 -9.46 -17.62 10.12
C ILE A 98 -9.29 -16.78 8.85
N ALA A 99 -8.63 -15.63 8.94
CA ALA A 99 -8.26 -14.82 7.79
C ALA A 99 -6.74 -14.77 7.63
N SER A 100 -6.25 -15.16 6.44
CA SER A 100 -4.89 -14.85 6.02
C SER A 100 -4.90 -13.53 5.26
N THR A 101 -4.12 -12.57 5.73
CA THR A 101 -4.07 -11.23 5.14
C THR A 101 -2.81 -11.04 4.31
N TYR A 102 -2.92 -10.25 3.26
CA TYR A 102 -1.82 -9.85 2.38
C TYR A 102 -1.70 -8.32 2.32
N LEU A 103 -0.48 -7.83 2.16
CA LEU A 103 -0.18 -6.44 1.85
C LEU A 103 0.11 -6.32 0.35
N GLY A 104 -0.71 -5.56 -0.35
CA GLY A 104 -0.53 -5.18 -1.75
C GLY A 104 -0.17 -3.71 -1.89
N VAL A 105 0.63 -3.37 -2.91
CA VAL A 105 0.97 -1.98 -3.23
C VAL A 105 0.82 -1.73 -4.73
N VAL A 106 0.07 -0.68 -5.07
CA VAL A 106 -0.10 -0.16 -6.43
C VAL A 106 0.71 1.16 -6.52
N PRO A 107 1.55 1.34 -7.54
CA PRO A 107 2.39 2.52 -7.67
C PRO A 107 1.54 3.75 -8.01
N SER A 108 1.98 4.93 -7.59
CA SER A 108 1.48 6.19 -8.13
C SER A 108 2.10 6.43 -9.52
N PRO A 109 1.38 6.99 -10.51
CA PRO A 109 0.00 7.46 -10.45
C PRO A 109 -1.00 6.46 -11.07
N ALA A 110 -0.75 5.14 -11.00
CA ALA A 110 -1.60 4.14 -11.66
C ALA A 110 -3.09 4.33 -11.32
N THR A 111 -3.97 4.18 -12.30
CA THR A 111 -5.41 4.34 -12.12
C THR A 111 -6.12 3.07 -12.56
N PRO A 112 -6.06 1.98 -11.76
CA PRO A 112 -6.78 0.77 -12.10
C PRO A 112 -8.28 1.08 -12.18
N GLU A 113 -8.95 0.48 -13.18
CA GLU A 113 -10.40 0.52 -13.27
C GLU A 113 -11.01 -0.21 -12.07
N LEU A 114 -12.00 0.42 -11.44
CA LEU A 114 -12.64 -0.11 -10.24
C LEU A 114 -14.14 -0.31 -10.49
N PRO A 115 -14.73 -1.40 -9.96
CA PRO A 115 -16.18 -1.55 -9.88
C PRO A 115 -16.84 -0.42 -9.08
N ALA A 116 -18.14 -0.17 -9.30
CA ALA A 116 -18.87 0.94 -8.66
C ALA A 116 -18.94 0.86 -7.13
N ASP A 117 -18.83 -0.33 -6.56
CA ASP A 117 -18.85 -0.59 -5.12
C ASP A 117 -17.45 -0.58 -4.48
N THR A 118 -16.42 -0.29 -5.26
CA THR A 118 -15.01 -0.36 -4.86
C THR A 118 -14.35 1.01 -5.01
N ARG A 119 -13.68 1.49 -3.97
CA ARG A 119 -13.03 2.81 -4.00
C ARG A 119 -11.84 2.93 -3.07
N TRP A 120 -10.99 3.89 -3.39
CA TRP A 120 -9.86 4.28 -2.55
C TRP A 120 -10.32 5.18 -1.40
N HIS A 121 -9.88 4.86 -0.19
CA HIS A 121 -10.16 5.65 1.02
C HIS A 121 -8.86 6.09 1.70
N PRO A 122 -8.75 7.35 2.17
CA PRO A 122 -7.61 7.78 2.96
C PRO A 122 -7.44 6.92 4.21
N VAL A 123 -6.24 6.39 4.44
CA VAL A 123 -5.95 5.56 5.63
C VAL A 123 -6.07 6.39 6.91
N SER A 124 -5.89 7.71 6.83
CA SER A 124 -6.09 8.64 7.94
C SER A 124 -7.56 8.94 8.27
N SER A 125 -8.51 8.52 7.42
CA SER A 125 -9.94 8.77 7.58
C SER A 125 -10.74 7.60 7.01
N LEU A 126 -10.55 6.43 7.64
CA LEU A 126 -11.27 5.22 7.23
C LEU A 126 -12.78 5.37 7.51
N PRO A 127 -13.64 4.90 6.60
CA PRO A 127 -15.06 4.77 6.90
C PRO A 127 -15.29 3.67 7.96
N PRO A 128 -16.52 3.50 8.46
CA PRO A 128 -16.88 2.33 9.25
C PRO A 128 -16.54 1.03 8.49
N MET A 129 -15.61 0.27 9.07
CA MET A 129 -15.09 -0.97 8.50
C MET A 129 -15.88 -2.18 9.02
N ALA A 130 -16.04 -3.18 8.17
CA ALA A 130 -16.66 -4.44 8.52
C ALA A 130 -15.76 -5.24 9.47
N PHE A 131 -16.37 -5.84 10.49
CA PHE A 131 -15.71 -6.76 11.43
C PHE A 131 -14.39 -6.20 11.99
N ASP A 132 -13.31 -6.99 11.92
CA ASP A 132 -11.96 -6.67 12.35
C ASP A 132 -11.06 -6.15 11.20
N HIS A 133 -11.64 -5.70 10.08
CA HIS A 133 -10.85 -5.26 8.92
C HIS A 133 -10.10 -3.94 9.16
N GLY A 134 -10.63 -3.05 10.02
CA GLY A 134 -9.92 -1.82 10.41
C GLY A 134 -8.54 -2.10 11.04
N PRO A 135 -8.47 -2.94 12.09
CA PRO A 135 -7.20 -3.43 12.64
C PRO A 135 -6.22 -4.00 11.60
N MET A 136 -6.71 -4.73 10.59
CA MET A 136 -5.86 -5.26 9.50
C MET A 136 -5.20 -4.14 8.68
N VAL A 137 -5.93 -3.07 8.37
CA VAL A 137 -5.39 -1.89 7.68
C VAL A 137 -4.29 -1.23 8.52
N THR A 138 -4.51 -1.08 9.82
CA THR A 138 -3.51 -0.53 10.75
C THR A 138 -2.25 -1.40 10.76
N HIS A 139 -2.39 -2.73 10.83
CA HIS A 139 -1.27 -3.66 10.82
C HIS A 139 -0.48 -3.59 9.51
N ALA A 140 -1.17 -3.53 8.37
CA ALA A 140 -0.56 -3.38 7.06
C ALA A 140 0.20 -2.06 6.91
N ARG A 141 -0.37 -0.94 7.40
CA ARG A 141 0.28 0.37 7.37
C ARG A 141 1.58 0.33 8.17
N THR A 142 1.54 -0.24 9.38
CA THR A 142 2.74 -0.40 10.22
C THR A 142 3.79 -1.26 9.52
N ARG A 143 3.40 -2.36 8.85
CA ARG A 143 4.31 -3.19 8.07
C ARG A 143 4.97 -2.41 6.92
N LEU A 144 4.18 -1.65 6.16
CA LEU A 144 4.68 -0.83 5.05
C LEU A 144 5.70 0.20 5.56
N ILE A 145 5.35 0.98 6.59
CA ILE A 145 6.23 1.99 7.20
C ILE A 145 7.53 1.35 7.70
N ALA A 146 7.44 0.21 8.39
CA ALA A 146 8.62 -0.51 8.85
C ALA A 146 9.51 -0.93 7.67
N LYS A 147 8.94 -1.52 6.61
CA LYS A 147 9.69 -1.94 5.42
C LYS A 147 10.37 -0.78 4.71
N MET A 148 9.77 0.41 4.67
CA MET A 148 10.42 1.59 4.10
C MET A 148 11.72 1.97 4.84
N SER A 149 11.84 1.61 6.12
CA SER A 149 13.04 1.89 6.92
C SER A 149 14.21 0.96 6.59
N TYR A 150 13.98 -0.31 6.24
CA TYR A 150 15.07 -1.29 6.06
C TYR A 150 15.10 -1.98 4.68
N THR A 151 14.15 -1.68 3.78
CA THR A 151 14.09 -2.24 2.42
C THR A 151 13.99 -1.15 1.36
N ASN A 152 14.00 -1.57 0.09
CA ASN A 152 13.73 -0.71 -1.08
C ASN A 152 12.25 -0.62 -1.46
N ILE A 153 11.29 -1.08 -0.62
CA ILE A 153 9.84 -1.16 -0.96
C ILE A 153 9.23 0.12 -1.55
N GLY A 154 9.87 1.28 -1.37
CA GLY A 154 9.51 2.52 -2.06
C GLY A 154 9.37 2.37 -3.58
N PHE A 155 10.05 1.40 -4.22
CA PHE A 155 9.87 1.11 -5.65
C PHE A 155 8.42 0.77 -6.00
N ALA A 156 7.69 0.14 -5.08
CA ALA A 156 6.32 -0.30 -5.31
C ALA A 156 5.31 0.85 -5.17
N LEU A 157 5.70 1.95 -4.51
CA LEU A 157 4.87 3.15 -4.33
C LEU A 157 5.10 4.18 -5.43
N ALA A 158 6.29 4.20 -6.02
CA ALA A 158 6.73 5.25 -6.94
C ALA A 158 6.45 4.91 -8.42
N PRO A 159 6.34 5.93 -9.29
CA PRO A 159 6.41 5.71 -10.73
C PRO A 159 7.76 5.10 -11.14
N LYS A 160 7.86 4.57 -12.37
CA LYS A 160 9.12 4.03 -12.91
C LYS A 160 10.26 5.05 -12.91
N GLU A 161 9.95 6.30 -13.23
CA GLU A 161 10.86 7.44 -13.15
C GLU A 161 10.19 8.60 -12.40
N PHE A 162 10.95 9.30 -11.56
CA PHE A 162 10.42 10.35 -10.69
C PHE A 162 11.43 11.47 -10.43
N ALA A 163 10.91 12.68 -10.20
CA ALA A 163 11.66 13.73 -9.53
C ALA A 163 11.73 13.45 -8.02
N LEU A 164 12.76 13.97 -7.34
CA LEU A 164 12.90 13.80 -5.89
C LEU A 164 11.77 14.46 -5.09
N SER A 165 11.16 15.53 -5.60
CA SER A 165 9.97 16.14 -4.99
C SER A 165 8.77 15.19 -5.00
N THR A 166 8.55 14.48 -6.11
CA THR A 166 7.52 13.44 -6.23
C THR A 166 7.77 12.30 -5.26
N LEU A 167 9.01 11.81 -5.19
CA LEU A 167 9.37 10.73 -4.27
C LEU A 167 9.21 11.15 -2.80
N ARG A 168 9.61 12.38 -2.47
CA ARG A 168 9.41 12.98 -1.15
C ARG A 168 7.94 13.00 -0.77
N ASP A 169 7.07 13.41 -1.68
CA ASP A 169 5.63 13.47 -1.44
C ASP A 169 5.03 12.08 -1.19
N ILE A 170 5.48 11.08 -1.95
CA ILE A 170 5.08 9.68 -1.77
C ILE A 170 5.54 9.15 -0.42
N TYR A 171 6.81 9.36 -0.07
CA TYR A 171 7.36 8.93 1.21
C TYR A 171 6.64 9.62 2.37
N GLY A 172 6.41 10.93 2.28
CA GLY A 172 5.71 11.68 3.32
C GLY A 172 4.27 11.23 3.51
N ALA A 173 3.55 10.93 2.43
CA ALA A 173 2.19 10.39 2.48
C ALA A 173 2.13 9.00 3.12
N ALA A 174 3.06 8.11 2.80
CA ALA A 174 3.12 6.76 3.35
C ALA A 174 3.55 6.75 4.84
N LEU A 175 4.56 7.55 5.18
CA LEU A 175 5.10 7.66 6.55
C LEU A 175 4.19 8.48 7.47
N GLY A 176 3.36 9.37 6.92
CA GLY A 176 2.44 10.23 7.68
C GLY A 176 3.09 11.48 8.27
N TYR A 177 4.29 11.85 7.83
CA TYR A 177 4.99 13.07 8.25
C TYR A 177 5.77 13.67 7.07
N GLN A 178 6.15 14.94 7.18
CA GLN A 178 6.91 15.61 6.10
C GLN A 178 8.34 15.07 6.01
N VAL A 179 8.75 14.71 4.81
CA VAL A 179 10.11 14.23 4.50
C VAL A 179 10.85 15.35 3.77
N ASP A 180 12.13 15.54 4.06
CA ASP A 180 12.99 16.44 3.29
C ASP A 180 13.55 15.71 2.05
N ALA A 181 13.50 16.37 0.88
CA ALA A 181 13.92 15.76 -0.38
C ALA A 181 15.44 15.49 -0.43
N THR A 182 16.25 16.41 0.12
CA THR A 182 17.71 16.29 0.14
C THR A 182 18.14 15.15 1.06
N ASN A 183 17.53 15.06 2.24
CA ASN A 183 17.77 13.97 3.17
C ASN A 183 17.32 12.61 2.60
N LEU A 184 16.14 12.56 1.97
CA LEU A 184 15.64 11.35 1.33
C LEU A 184 16.60 10.87 0.23
N GLN A 185 17.01 11.78 -0.66
CA GLN A 185 18.00 11.47 -1.70
C GLN A 185 19.28 10.92 -1.08
N ARG A 186 19.84 11.61 -0.08
CA ARG A 186 21.09 11.22 0.59
C ARG A 186 20.99 9.80 1.18
N VAL A 187 19.89 9.47 1.85
CA VAL A 187 19.66 8.14 2.44
C VAL A 187 19.54 7.07 1.35
N LEU A 188 18.70 7.28 0.34
CA LEU A 188 18.45 6.29 -0.71
C LEU A 188 19.66 6.10 -1.64
N ALA A 189 20.42 7.16 -1.93
CA ALA A 189 21.66 7.08 -2.68
C ALA A 189 22.75 6.31 -1.90
N ARG A 190 22.89 6.56 -0.59
CA ARG A 190 23.81 5.82 0.27
C ARG A 190 23.51 4.32 0.29
N ARG A 191 22.22 3.97 0.33
CA ARG A 191 21.74 2.57 0.24
C ARG A 191 21.86 1.96 -1.15
N ARG A 192 22.25 2.75 -2.17
CA ARG A 192 22.33 2.34 -3.57
C ARG A 192 21.01 1.76 -4.09
N VAL A 193 19.89 2.42 -3.77
CA VAL A 193 18.54 1.97 -4.19
C VAL A 193 17.92 2.88 -5.23
N ILE A 194 18.50 4.06 -5.48
CA ILE A 194 18.10 4.96 -6.57
C ILE A 194 19.31 5.34 -7.42
N THR A 195 19.06 5.64 -8.69
CA THR A 195 20.05 6.16 -9.63
C THR A 195 19.43 7.24 -10.51
N GLN A 196 20.23 8.19 -10.99
CA GLN A 196 19.77 9.17 -11.98
C GLN A 196 19.55 8.48 -13.32
N THR A 197 18.53 8.93 -14.05
CA THR A 197 18.21 8.40 -15.39
C THR A 197 19.03 9.09 -16.49
N GLY A 198 19.62 10.26 -16.21
CA GLY A 198 20.22 11.15 -17.21
C GLY A 198 19.19 12.03 -17.93
N THR A 199 17.90 11.87 -17.61
CA THR A 199 16.80 12.67 -18.15
C THR A 199 16.29 13.69 -17.13
N ILE A 200 15.58 14.70 -17.62
CA ILE A 200 14.96 15.76 -16.82
C ILE A 200 13.44 15.72 -16.99
N ALA A 201 12.70 16.13 -15.96
CA ALA A 201 11.26 16.29 -16.02
C ALA A 201 10.89 17.33 -17.10
N GLN A 202 9.70 17.22 -17.69
CA GLN A 202 9.21 18.29 -18.56
C GLN A 202 9.12 19.61 -17.77
N SER A 203 9.56 20.72 -18.38
CA SER A 203 9.43 22.06 -17.79
C SER A 203 7.97 22.33 -17.43
N GLY A 204 7.68 22.45 -16.14
CA GLY A 204 6.34 22.82 -15.69
C GLY A 204 5.97 24.25 -16.12
N ARG A 205 4.67 24.56 -16.15
CA ARG A 205 4.14 25.92 -16.44
C ARG A 205 4.68 27.02 -15.51
N SER A 206 5.32 26.66 -14.41
CA SER A 206 5.89 27.55 -13.39
C SER A 206 7.33 28.00 -13.65
N GLY A 207 7.94 27.67 -14.81
CA GLY A 207 9.15 28.35 -15.31
C GLY A 207 10.46 28.06 -14.56
N GLY A 208 10.53 26.98 -13.78
CA GLY A 208 11.76 26.55 -13.08
C GLY A 208 12.66 25.63 -13.92
N ARG A 209 13.93 25.50 -13.54
CA ARG A 209 14.86 24.52 -14.14
C ARG A 209 14.25 23.11 -14.01
N PRO A 210 14.14 22.34 -15.11
CA PRO A 210 13.71 20.96 -15.09
C PRO A 210 14.44 20.12 -14.04
N ALA A 211 13.67 19.41 -13.21
CA ALA A 211 14.23 18.53 -12.18
C ALA A 211 14.86 17.28 -12.82
N ALA A 212 16.03 16.86 -12.33
CA ALA A 212 16.62 15.57 -12.72
C ALA A 212 15.68 14.42 -12.31
N LEU A 213 15.58 13.43 -13.19
CA LEU A 213 14.80 12.22 -12.94
C LEU A 213 15.68 11.10 -12.37
N TYR A 214 15.06 10.31 -11.52
CA TYR A 214 15.62 9.16 -10.84
C TYR A 214 14.72 7.95 -11.05
N ARG A 215 15.29 6.77 -10.86
CA ARG A 215 14.54 5.51 -10.76
C ARG A 215 15.12 4.66 -9.64
N PHE A 216 14.33 3.71 -9.15
CA PHE A 216 14.87 2.65 -8.30
C PHE A 216 15.81 1.76 -9.12
N THR A 217 16.86 1.24 -8.49
CA THR A 217 17.86 0.37 -9.15
C THR A 217 17.29 -0.98 -9.56
N ASP A 218 16.27 -1.44 -8.84
CA ASP A 218 15.61 -2.71 -9.03
C ASP A 218 14.18 -2.63 -8.46
N SER A 219 13.30 -3.51 -8.95
CA SER A 219 11.91 -3.63 -8.51
C SER A 219 11.66 -4.94 -7.77
N GLN A 220 12.70 -5.49 -7.16
CA GLN A 220 12.62 -6.71 -6.35
C GLN A 220 12.82 -6.31 -4.90
N LEU A 221 11.96 -6.79 -4.00
CA LEU A 221 12.09 -6.44 -2.60
C LEU A 221 13.40 -7.01 -2.03
N ARG A 222 14.28 -6.13 -1.56
CA ARG A 222 15.49 -6.50 -0.83
C ARG A 222 15.68 -5.63 0.39
N VAL A 223 16.37 -6.18 1.38
CA VAL A 223 16.88 -5.41 2.52
C VAL A 223 18.00 -4.50 2.01
N THR A 224 17.99 -3.25 2.44
CA THR A 224 18.84 -2.17 1.91
C THR A 224 19.72 -1.54 2.97
N ASP A 225 19.51 -1.88 4.23
CA ASP A 225 20.20 -1.23 5.34
C ASP A 225 20.25 -2.08 6.61
N GLU A 226 21.33 -1.91 7.36
CA GLU A 226 21.46 -2.31 8.76
C GLU A 226 21.45 -1.07 9.70
N PHE A 227 21.62 0.18 9.21
CA PHE A 227 21.78 1.36 10.09
C PHE A 227 21.29 2.77 9.64
N ALA A 228 20.75 3.03 8.44
CA ALA A 228 20.09 4.33 8.19
C ALA A 228 18.59 4.22 8.49
N ALA A 229 18.10 4.66 9.65
CA ALA A 229 16.67 4.86 9.85
C ALA A 229 16.29 6.31 9.52
N LEU A 230 15.17 6.51 8.80
CA LEU A 230 14.52 7.82 8.73
C LEU A 230 13.93 8.11 10.12
N ARG A 231 14.61 8.94 10.92
CA ARG A 231 14.13 9.31 12.25
C ARG A 231 13.05 10.39 12.14
N PRO A 232 11.93 10.29 12.89
CA PRO A 232 10.99 11.39 13.04
C PRO A 232 11.68 12.61 13.65
N PRO A 233 11.32 13.85 13.27
CA PRO A 233 11.80 15.04 13.95
C PRO A 233 11.35 15.06 15.42
N GLY A 234 12.27 15.31 16.37
CA GLY A 234 11.93 15.68 17.75
C GLY A 234 12.06 14.62 18.85
N GLN A 235 12.67 13.46 18.61
CA GLN A 235 13.09 12.54 19.69
C GLN A 235 14.59 12.71 19.95
N LEU A 236 14.92 13.45 21.02
CA LEU A 236 16.24 13.47 21.67
C LEU A 236 16.28 12.38 22.75
#